data_AF-A0A553PH84-F1
#
_entry.id   AF-A0A553PH84-F1
#
_cell.length_a   1.000
_cell.length_b   1.000
_cell.length_c   1.000
_cell.angle_alpha   90.00
_cell.angle_beta   90.00
_cell.angle_gamma   90.00
#
_symmetry.space_group_name_H-M   'P 1'
#
loop_
_entity.id
_entity.type
_entity.pdbx_description
1 polymer ?
#
loop_
_entity_poly.entity_id
_entity_poly.type
_entity_poly.pdbx_seq_one_letter_code
_entity_poly.pdbx_strand_id
1 'polypeptide(L)' 'MVEVPNRTRDTLEEAIVEHILPGTHIMYDGWASYAHIDQINGGIYSHSVIIHDRNFVDPLDDRIHTQSIEGT' A
#
# COMPACT_ATOMS: atom_id res chain seq x y z
N MET A 1 2.08 -14.50 7.59
CA MET A 1 2.45 -13.07 7.58
C MET A 1 3.86 -13.01 7.04
N VAL A 2 4.13 -12.18 6.04
CA VAL A 2 5.48 -11.97 5.52
C VAL A 2 6.07 -10.80 6.29
N GLU A 3 7.25 -11.00 6.89
CA GLU A 3 7.97 -9.91 7.53
C GLU A 3 8.79 -9.17 6.47
N VAL A 4 8.65 -7.85 6.44
CA VAL A 4 9.42 -6.98 5.55
C VAL A 4 10.45 -6.24 6.41
N PRO A 5 11.76 -6.35 6.14
CA PRO A 5 12.80 -5.89 7.06
C PRO A 5 12.83 -4.37 7.23
N ASN A 6 12.33 -3.61 6.26
CA ASN A 6 12.10 -2.16 6.35
C ASN A 6 11.06 -1.75 5.29
N ARG A 7 10.57 -0.50 5.36
CA ARG A 7 9.55 0.03 4.43
C ARG A 7 10.15 0.90 3.32
N THR A 8 11.42 0.68 2.99
CA THR A 8 12.03 1.33 1.83
C THR A 8 11.39 0.78 0.55
N ARG A 9 11.48 1.57 -0.51
CA ARG A 9 11.04 1.17 -1.83
C ARG A 9 11.61 -0.20 -2.23
N ASP A 10 12.93 -0.33 -2.22
CA ASP A 10 13.60 -1.48 -2.81
C ASP A 10 13.19 -2.78 -2.11
N THR A 11 13.08 -2.76 -0.78
CA THR A 11 12.59 -3.90 0.01
C THR A 11 11.13 -4.24 -0.28
N LEU A 12 10.28 -3.24 -0.54
CA LEU A 12 8.87 -3.46 -0.88
C LEU A 12 8.69 -3.98 -2.32
N GLU A 13 9.49 -3.49 -3.27
CA GLU A 13 9.50 -4.02 -4.64
C GLU A 13 9.91 -5.50 -4.65
N GLU A 14 10.98 -5.86 -3.93
CA GLU A 14 11.40 -7.26 -3.78
C GLU A 14 10.27 -8.13 -3.20
N ALA A 15 9.63 -7.66 -2.13
CA ALA A 15 8.51 -8.36 -1.52
C ALA A 15 7.34 -8.56 -2.49
N ILE A 16 7.00 -7.55 -3.31
CA ILE A 16 5.97 -7.64 -4.34
C ILE A 16 6.34 -8.69 -5.39
N VAL A 17 7.58 -8.65 -5.90
CA VAL A 17 8.03 -9.59 -6.95
C VAL A 17 8.06 -11.03 -6.45
N GLU A 18 8.45 -11.25 -5.19
CA GLU A 18 8.56 -12.59 -4.61
C GLU A 18 7.18 -13.19 -4.26
N HIS A 19 6.25 -12.37 -3.77
CA HIS A 19 5.04 -12.87 -3.12
C HIS A 19 3.73 -12.61 -3.88
N ILE A 20 3.73 -11.71 -4.87
CA ILE A 20 2.52 -11.35 -5.61
C ILE A 20 2.58 -11.97 -7.01
N LEU A 21 1.48 -12.61 -7.42
CA LEU A 21 1.38 -13.21 -8.74
C LEU A 21 1.48 -12.12 -9.84
N PRO A 22 2.29 -12.33 -10.89
CA PRO A 22 2.34 -11.45 -12.05
C PRO A 22 0.95 -11.13 -12.62
N GLY A 23 0.70 -9.87 -12.97
CA GLY A 23 -0.61 -9.44 -13.50
C GLY A 23 -1.66 -9.08 -12.45
N THR A 24 -1.35 -9.24 -11.15
CA THR A 24 -2.28 -8.88 -10.06
C THR A 24 -2.55 -7.39 -10.02
N HIS A 25 -3.80 -7.01 -9.74
CA HIS A 25 -4.18 -5.65 -9.39
C HIS A 25 -3.94 -5.42 -7.89
N ILE A 26 -3.04 -4.50 -7.55
CA ILE A 26 -2.61 -4.24 -6.17
C ILE A 26 -3.31 -2.99 -5.64
N MET A 27 -4.00 -3.11 -4.50
CA MET A 27 -4.64 -1.98 -3.83
C MET A 27 -3.89 -1.67 -2.54
N TYR A 28 -3.52 -0.41 -2.31
CA TYR A 28 -2.78 0.01 -1.13
C TYR A 28 -3.29 1.34 -0.57
N ASP A 29 -2.92 1.66 0.66
CA ASP A 29 -3.40 2.78 1.47
C ASP A 29 -2.81 4.17 1.14
N GLY A 30 -1.97 4.27 0.11
CA GLY A 30 -1.37 5.54 -0.30
C GLY A 30 0.05 5.79 0.21
N TRP A 31 0.72 4.81 0.83
CA TRP A 31 2.14 4.95 1.16
C TRP A 31 2.99 5.28 -0.09
N ALA A 32 3.80 6.35 -0.02
CA ALA A 32 4.67 6.82 -1.10
C ALA A 32 5.60 5.74 -1.70
N SER A 33 6.09 4.79 -0.90
CA SER A 33 6.94 3.69 -1.37
C SER A 33 6.25 2.72 -2.34
N TYR A 34 4.92 2.78 -2.49
CA TYR A 34 4.16 1.98 -3.45
C TYR A 34 3.76 2.75 -4.71
N ALA A 35 4.15 4.02 -4.84
CA ALA A 35 3.69 4.90 -5.92
C ALA A 35 4.18 4.52 -7.34
N HIS A 36 5.04 3.53 -7.48
CA HIS A 36 5.64 3.09 -8.75
C HIS A 36 5.44 1.59 -9.00
N ILE A 37 4.41 0.98 -8.40
CA ILE A 37 4.06 -0.43 -8.63
C ILE A 37 3.86 -0.72 -10.13
N ASP A 38 3.32 0.24 -10.87
CA ASP A 38 3.13 0.20 -12.33
C ASP A 38 4.43 0.19 -13.15
N GLN A 39 5.59 0.34 -12.50
CA GLN A 39 6.91 0.29 -13.15
C GLN A 39 7.65 -1.03 -12.86
N ILE A 40 7.22 -1.77 -11.83
CA ILE A 40 7.85 -3.02 -11.42
C ILE A 40 7.71 -4.07 -12.53
N ASN A 41 8.81 -4.78 -12.82
CA ASN A 41 8.89 -5.85 -13.81
C ASN A 41 8.32 -5.47 -15.20
N GLY A 42 8.53 -4.23 -15.62
CA GLY A 42 8.05 -3.74 -16.91
C GLY A 42 6.55 -3.40 -16.94
N GLY A 43 5.98 -3.10 -15.76
CA GLY A 43 4.59 -2.64 -15.63
C GLY A 43 3.55 -3.74 -15.74
N ILE A 44 3.90 -4.94 -15.28
CA ILE A 44 2.97 -6.08 -15.23
C ILE A 44 1.92 -5.94 -14.13
N TYR A 45 2.12 -5.05 -13.17
CA TYR A 45 1.18 -4.81 -12.07
C TYR A 45 0.38 -3.55 -12.36
N SER A 46 -0.93 -3.63 -12.13
CA SER A 46 -1.79 -2.45 -12.07
C SER A 46 -2.11 -2.15 -10.61
N HIS A 47 -2.42 -0.90 -10.27
CA HIS A 47 -2.71 -0.54 -8.89
C HIS A 47 -3.79 0.51 -8.72
N SER A 48 -4.32 0.56 -7.49
CA SER A 48 -5.25 1.59 -7.01
C SER A 48 -4.85 2.05 -5.62
N VAL A 49 -5.09 3.32 -5.33
CA VAL A 49 -4.87 3.91 -4.00
C VAL A 49 -6.19 4.02 -3.26
N ILE A 50 -6.27 3.40 -2.08
CA ILE A 50 -7.36 3.57 -1.13
C ILE A 50 -7.00 4.73 -0.21
N ILE A 51 -7.69 5.85 -0.40
CA ILE A 51 -7.53 7.00 0.49
C ILE A 51 -8.36 6.76 1.74
N HIS A 52 -7.71 6.65 2.90
CA HIS A 52 -8.34 6.41 4.21
C HIS A 52 -9.45 7.42 4.52
N ASP A 53 -9.22 8.71 4.29
CA ASP A 53 -10.18 9.79 4.53
C ASP A 53 -11.53 9.59 3.81
N ARG A 54 -11.54 8.87 2.68
CA ARG A 54 -12.76 8.63 1.90
C ARG A 54 -13.43 7.29 2.18
N ASN A 55 -12.68 6.30 2.67
CA ASN A 55 -13.14 4.91 2.73
C ASN A 55 -13.16 4.31 4.15
N PHE A 56 -12.51 4.96 5.12
CA PHE A 56 -12.32 4.43 6.47
C PHE A 56 -12.90 5.29 7.59
N VAL A 57 -13.64 6.35 7.25
CA VAL A 57 -14.05 7.37 8.22
C VAL A 57 -15.52 7.75 8.02
N ASP A 58 -16.35 7.47 9.02
CA ASP A 58 -17.39 8.44 9.39
C ASP A 58 -16.67 9.51 10.22
N PRO A 59 -16.50 10.74 9.70
CA PRO A 59 -15.70 11.78 10.38
C PRO A 59 -16.33 12.27 11.69
N LEU A 60 -17.51 11.75 12.05
CA LEU A 60 -18.24 12.06 13.27
C LEU A 60 -18.13 10.97 14.35
N ASP A 61 -17.55 9.80 14.04
CA ASP A 61 -17.36 8.73 15.04
C ASP A 61 -16.04 8.92 15.80
N ASP A 62 -16.15 9.52 16.99
CA ASP A 62 -15.04 9.80 17.89
C ASP A 62 -14.39 8.55 18.51
N ARG A 63 -14.90 7.35 18.23
CA ARG A 63 -14.38 6.06 18.72
C ARG A 63 -13.46 5.37 17.72
N ILE A 64 -13.45 5.83 16.47
CA ILE A 64 -12.65 5.25 15.38
C ILE A 64 -11.40 6.12 15.17
N HIS A 65 -10.29 5.69 15.77
CA HIS A 65 -8.98 6.37 15.64
C HIS A 65 -8.11 5.74 14.54
N THR A 66 -8.55 5.80 13.29
CA THR A 66 -7.79 5.28 12.14
C THR A 66 -6.72 6.24 11.64
N GLN A 67 -6.87 7.55 11.86
CA GLN A 67 -5.93 8.58 11.40
C GLN A 67 -4.58 8.58 12.14
N SER A 68 -4.55 8.11 13.39
CA SER A 68 -3.35 8.14 14.22
C SER A 68 -2.37 6.99 13.91
N ILE A 69 -2.76 6.00 13.11
CA ILE A 69 -1.87 4.87 12.76
C ILE A 69 -0.83 5.25 11.69
N GLU A 70 -1.12 6.30 10.92
CA GLU A 70 -0.22 6.89 9.92
C GLU A 70 0.41 8.22 10.41
N GLY A 71 0.10 8.64 11.64
CA GLY A 71 0.62 9.86 12.25
C GLY A 71 2.02 9.65 12.85
N THR A 72 2.99 10.38 12.30
CA THR A 72 4.42 10.46 12.70
C THR A 72 4.69 10.45 14.19
#